data_AF-A0A9Q0MJT5-F1
#
_entry.id   AF-A0A9Q0MJT5-F1
#
_cell.length_a   1.000
_cell.length_b   1.000
_cell.length_c   1.000
_cell.angle_alpha   90.00
_cell.angle_beta   90.00
_cell.angle_gamma   90.00
#
_symmetry.space_group_name_H-M   'P 1'
#
loop_
_entity.id
_entity.type
_entity.pdbx_description
1 polymer ?
#
loop_
_entity_poly.entity_id
_entity_poly.type
_entity_poly.pdbx_seq_one_letter_code
_entity_poly.pdbx_strand_id
1 'polypeptide(L)'
;MTDLTTSTDRDHIQRTVNQHREPQTTIVEISSIKDLSPTVKHLVLRITEKPVTISFKAGQWVDMYIPGVDTVGGFSICSSPIHLRRTGELSLSVKASDHPPASW
;
A
#
# COMPACT_ATOMS: atom_id res chain seq x y z
N MET A 1 -22.49 25.85 21.15
CA MET A 1 -23.32 24.72 21.60
C MET A 1 -24.10 24.29 20.36
N THR A 2 -23.72 23.27 19.61
CA THR A 2 -23.18 21.95 19.95
C THR A 2 -22.10 21.52 18.96
N ASP A 3 -21.09 20.86 19.51
CA ASP A 3 -20.05 20.05 18.87
C ASP A 3 -20.63 18.81 18.16
N LEU A 4 -19.78 17.98 17.51
CA LEU A 4 -20.02 16.65 16.89
C LEU A 4 -20.01 16.67 15.33
N THR A 5 -19.06 16.06 14.59
CA THR A 5 -18.19 14.92 14.89
C THR A 5 -16.84 15.04 14.13
N THR A 6 -15.74 15.14 14.86
CA THR A 6 -14.41 14.73 14.35
C THR A 6 -14.41 13.21 14.17
N SER A 7 -14.44 12.73 12.92
CA SER A 7 -14.18 11.31 12.65
C SER A 7 -12.69 11.04 12.91
N THR A 8 -12.41 10.58 14.12
CA THR A 8 -11.07 10.16 14.57
C THR A 8 -10.74 8.77 14.04
N ASP A 9 -10.71 8.59 12.71
CA ASP A 9 -9.91 7.53 12.10
C ASP A 9 -8.79 8.19 11.31
N ARG A 10 -7.67 8.31 12.01
CA ARG A 10 -6.57 9.23 11.72
C ARG A 10 -5.95 8.90 10.37
N ASP A 11 -5.87 9.91 9.51
CA ASP A 11 -5.07 9.91 8.29
C ASP A 11 -3.76 9.14 8.51
N HIS A 12 -3.54 8.14 7.66
CA HIS A 12 -2.40 7.24 7.74
C HIS A 12 -1.07 7.99 7.81
N ILE A 13 -0.94 9.08 7.06
CA ILE A 13 0.24 9.95 7.08
C ILE A 13 0.45 10.55 8.47
N GLN A 14 -0.62 11.02 9.11
CA GLN A 14 -0.56 11.57 10.46
C GLN A 14 -0.16 10.49 11.48
N ARG A 15 -0.68 9.26 11.36
CA ARG A 15 -0.36 8.14 12.26
C ARG A 15 1.10 7.71 12.19
N THR A 16 1.73 7.89 11.04
CA THR A 16 3.07 7.38 10.74
C THR A 16 4.07 8.50 10.49
N VAL A 17 3.77 9.74 10.90
CA VAL A 17 4.63 10.91 10.68
C VAL A 17 6.07 10.75 11.22
N ASN A 18 6.22 10.02 12.33
CA ASN A 18 7.51 9.76 12.96
C ASN A 18 8.22 8.51 12.39
N GLN A 19 7.62 7.83 11.41
CA GLN A 19 8.24 6.69 10.74
C GLN A 19 9.08 7.17 9.56
N HIS A 20 10.29 6.65 9.45
CA HIS A 20 11.16 6.93 8.32
C HIS A 20 10.49 6.46 7.02
N ARG A 21 10.53 7.33 6.02
CA ARG A 21 10.08 7.05 4.65
C ARG A 21 11.26 7.21 3.71
N GLU A 22 11.34 6.28 2.77
CA GLU A 22 12.15 6.51 1.58
C GLU A 22 11.53 7.68 0.80
N PRO A 23 12.31 8.70 0.41
CA PRO A 23 11.78 9.89 -0.24
C PRO A 23 11.28 9.63 -1.66
N GLN A 24 11.60 8.47 -2.23
CA GLN A 24 11.23 8.11 -3.59
C GLN A 24 9.87 7.42 -3.63
N THR A 25 8.96 7.94 -4.46
CA THR A 25 7.75 7.23 -4.89
C THR A 25 8.02 6.55 -6.23
N THR A 26 7.34 5.44 -6.51
CA THR A 26 7.49 4.71 -7.76
C THR A 26 6.14 4.38 -8.34
N ILE A 27 5.96 4.60 -9.64
CA ILE A 27 4.72 4.25 -10.33
C ILE A 27 4.66 2.74 -10.59
N VAL A 28 3.54 2.14 -10.23
CA VAL A 28 3.28 0.70 -10.38
C VAL A 28 1.98 0.44 -11.09
N GLU A 29 1.89 -0.70 -11.74
CA GLU A 29 0.66 -1.23 -12.34
C GLU A 29 0.23 -2.50 -11.62
N ILE A 30 -1.08 -2.75 -11.56
CA ILE A 30 -1.59 -4.03 -11.07
C ILE A 30 -1.40 -5.09 -12.15
N SER A 31 -0.49 -6.04 -11.91
CA SER A 31 -0.28 -7.21 -12.76
C SER A 31 -1.35 -8.28 -12.58
N SER A 32 -1.84 -8.46 -11.34
CA SER A 32 -2.91 -9.41 -11.04
C SER A 32 -3.61 -9.12 -9.71
N ILE A 33 -4.86 -9.56 -9.63
CA ILE A 33 -5.70 -9.56 -8.43
C ILE A 33 -6.23 -10.97 -8.22
N LYS A 34 -6.10 -11.51 -7.02
CA LYS A 34 -6.65 -12.82 -6.66
C LYS A 34 -7.35 -12.76 -5.31
N ASP A 35 -8.55 -13.31 -5.22
CA ASP A 35 -9.23 -13.49 -3.93
C ASP A 35 -8.54 -14.60 -3.13
N LEU A 36 -8.08 -14.28 -1.91
CA LEU A 36 -7.56 -15.26 -0.95
C LEU A 36 -8.64 -15.73 0.02
N SER A 37 -9.63 -14.88 0.27
CA SER A 37 -10.82 -15.16 1.06
C SER A 37 -11.94 -14.21 0.64
N PRO A 38 -13.18 -14.35 1.16
CA PRO A 38 -14.26 -13.40 0.90
C PRO A 38 -13.93 -11.94 1.27
N THR A 39 -12.93 -11.72 2.13
CA THR A 39 -12.56 -10.39 2.63
C THR A 39 -11.11 -10.01 2.35
N VAL A 40 -10.32 -10.83 1.65
CA VAL A 40 -8.90 -10.55 1.40
C VAL A 40 -8.54 -10.78 -0.07
N LYS A 41 -7.96 -9.76 -0.70
CA LYS A 41 -7.39 -9.81 -2.05
C LYS A 41 -5.87 -9.78 -1.99
N HIS A 42 -5.24 -10.61 -2.83
CA HIS A 42 -3.82 -10.54 -3.15
C HIS A 42 -3.63 -9.68 -4.38
N LEU A 43 -2.80 -8.64 -4.26
CA LEU A 43 -2.46 -7.72 -5.35
C LEU A 43 -1.00 -7.94 -5.72
N VAL A 44 -0.71 -8.13 -7.01
CA VAL A 44 0.67 -8.11 -7.53
C VAL A 44 0.87 -6.80 -8.28
N LEU A 45 1.86 -6.04 -7.84
CA LEU A 45 2.21 -4.71 -8.36
C LEU A 45 3.54 -4.81 -9.10
N ARG A 46 3.56 -4.38 -10.37
CA ARG A 46 4.76 -4.32 -11.20
C ARG A 46 5.30 -2.92 -11.25
N ILE A 47 6.60 -2.79 -10.99
CA ILE A 47 7.34 -1.54 -11.14
C ILE A 47 7.49 -1.22 -12.64
N THR A 48 6.90 -0.11 -13.06
CA THR A 48 6.89 0.34 -14.46
C THR A 48 8.22 0.99 -14.87
N GLU A 49 8.80 1.77 -13.97
CA GLU A 49 10.08 2.46 -14.17
C GLU A 49 11.27 1.48 -14.22
N LYS A 50 12.21 1.72 -15.14
CA LYS A 50 13.45 0.94 -15.27
C LYS A 50 14.67 1.87 -15.22
N PRO A 51 15.75 1.49 -14.51
CA PRO A 51 15.90 0.28 -13.69
C PRO A 51 15.02 0.34 -12.43
N VAL A 52 14.71 -0.82 -11.84
CA VAL A 52 13.99 -0.90 -10.56
C VAL A 52 14.93 -0.43 -9.45
N THR A 53 14.71 0.77 -8.90
CA THR A 53 15.56 1.36 -7.85
C THR A 53 15.03 1.16 -6.43
N ILE A 54 13.72 0.92 -6.29
CA ILE A 54 13.11 0.65 -4.98
C ILE A 54 13.66 -0.64 -4.37
N SER A 55 13.91 -0.59 -3.06
CA SER A 55 14.36 -1.74 -2.27
C SER A 55 13.67 -1.75 -0.91
N PHE A 56 13.58 -2.92 -0.29
CA PHE A 56 12.98 -3.10 1.03
C PHE A 56 13.57 -4.32 1.75
N LYS A 57 13.29 -4.44 3.05
CA LYS A 57 13.54 -5.59 3.91
C LYS A 57 12.23 -6.28 4.24
N ALA A 58 12.28 -7.60 4.43
CA ALA A 58 11.11 -8.37 4.85
C ALA A 58 10.51 -7.78 6.15
N GLY A 59 9.18 -7.70 6.20
CA GLY A 59 8.44 -7.09 7.30
C GLY A 59 8.16 -5.59 7.13
N GLN A 60 8.69 -4.93 6.10
CA GLN A 60 8.32 -3.55 5.77
C GLN A 60 6.97 -3.46 5.04
N TRP A 61 6.48 -2.24 4.94
CA TRP A 61 5.19 -1.86 4.39
C TRP A 61 5.38 -0.63 3.47
N VAL A 62 4.38 -0.33 2.64
CA VAL A 62 4.40 0.81 1.72
C VAL A 62 3.24 1.76 2.00
N ASP A 63 3.48 3.06 1.78
CA ASP A 63 2.42 4.03 1.53
C ASP A 63 1.92 3.84 0.09
N MET A 64 0.62 3.58 -0.06
CA MET A 64 -0.04 3.43 -1.37
C MET A 64 -0.91 4.64 -1.66
N TYR A 65 -0.62 5.28 -2.78
CA TYR A 65 -1.39 6.37 -3.37
C TYR A 65 -2.19 5.79 -4.53
N ILE A 66 -3.52 5.91 -4.48
CA ILE A 66 -4.42 5.36 -5.49
C ILE A 66 -5.02 6.53 -6.28
N PRO A 67 -4.92 6.55 -7.62
CA PRO A 67 -5.52 7.60 -8.43
C PRO A 67 -7.02 7.75 -8.14
N GLY A 68 -7.46 8.97 -7.81
CA GLY A 68 -8.85 9.27 -7.48
C GLY A 68 -9.26 8.96 -6.03
N VAL A 69 -8.32 8.56 -5.17
CA VAL A 69 -8.56 8.33 -3.72
C VAL A 69 -7.64 9.26 -2.92
N ASP A 70 -8.22 10.22 -2.21
CA ASP A 70 -7.46 11.24 -1.46
C ASP A 70 -6.73 10.68 -0.23
N THR A 71 -7.23 9.58 0.31
CA THR A 71 -6.64 8.94 1.51
C THR A 71 -5.48 8.03 1.11
N VAL A 72 -4.37 8.09 1.85
CA VAL A 72 -3.22 7.19 1.67
C VAL A 72 -3.41 5.94 2.53
N GLY A 73 -3.12 4.77 1.98
CA GLY A 73 -3.17 3.50 2.71
C GLY A 73 -1.79 2.95 3.02
N GLY A 74 -1.60 2.38 4.21
CA GLY A 74 -0.40 1.63 4.56
C GLY A 74 -0.61 0.12 4.42
N PHE A 75 0.21 -0.55 3.60
CA PHE A 75 0.08 -1.99 3.36
C PHE A 75 1.40 -2.74 3.50
N SER A 76 1.39 -3.84 4.27
CA SER A 76 2.56 -4.71 4.41
C SER A 76 2.90 -5.43 3.11
N ILE A 77 4.18 -5.48 2.77
CA ILE A 77 4.67 -6.22 1.62
C ILE A 77 4.68 -7.72 1.96
N CYS A 78 4.03 -8.53 1.12
CA CYS A 78 3.92 -9.98 1.28
C CYS A 78 4.93 -10.77 0.43
N SER A 79 5.67 -10.11 -0.47
CA SER A 79 6.75 -10.72 -1.25
C SER A 79 8.11 -10.53 -0.59
N SER A 80 9.09 -11.34 -1.01
CA SER A 80 10.47 -11.20 -0.52
C SER A 80 11.23 -10.10 -1.29
N PRO A 81 12.22 -9.43 -0.67
CA PRO A 81 13.07 -8.47 -1.38
C PRO A 81 13.78 -9.07 -2.61
N ILE A 82 14.10 -10.37 -2.56
CA ILE A 82 14.73 -11.06 -3.70
C ILE A 82 13.75 -11.28 -4.85
N HIS A 83 12.44 -11.41 -4.57
CA HIS A 83 11.42 -11.48 -5.61
C HIS A 83 11.40 -10.19 -6.42
N LEU A 84 11.30 -9.04 -5.77
CA LEU A 84 11.34 -7.72 -6.42
C LEU A 84 12.59 -7.55 -7.30
N ARG A 85 13.78 -7.91 -6.81
CA ARG A 85 15.02 -7.79 -7.60
C ARG A 85 15.02 -8.67 -8.85
N ARG A 86 14.32 -9.80 -8.84
CA ARG A 86 14.29 -10.76 -9.96
C ARG A 86 13.18 -10.49 -10.95
N THR A 87 12.01 -10.05 -10.48
CA THR A 87 10.81 -9.93 -11.32
C THR A 87 10.42 -8.47 -11.57
N GLY A 88 10.88 -7.54 -10.74
CA GLY A 88 10.38 -6.17 -10.72
C GLY A 88 8.95 -6.07 -10.17
N GLU A 89 8.51 -7.07 -9.41
CA GLU A 89 7.16 -7.13 -8.83
C GLU A 89 7.23 -7.21 -7.31
N LEU A 90 6.22 -6.64 -6.64
CA LEU A 90 5.95 -6.85 -5.23
C LEU A 90 4.48 -7.18 -5.03
N SER A 91 4.14 -7.77 -3.89
CA SER A 91 2.75 -8.17 -3.64
C SER A 91 2.24 -7.72 -2.29
N LEU A 92 0.95 -7.42 -2.22
CA LEU A 92 0.21 -7.04 -1.01
C LEU A 92 -0.93 -8.03 -0.76
N SER A 93 -1.33 -8.18 0.50
CA SER A 93 -2.59 -8.85 0.86
C SER A 93 -3.46 -7.85 1.60
N VAL A 94 -4.55 -7.43 0.95
CA VAL A 94 -5.40 -6.33 1.40
C VAL A 94 -6.74 -6.88 1.85
N LYS A 95 -7.08 -6.62 3.11
CA LYS A 95 -8.40 -6.95 3.66
C LYS A 95 -9.39 -5.82 3.36
N ALA A 96 -10.62 -6.16 2.96
CA ALA A 96 -11.72 -5.21 2.78
C ALA A 96 -12.02 -4.47 4.09
N SER A 97 -12.27 -3.17 3.98
CA SER A 97 -12.68 -2.31 5.09
C SER A 97 -13.40 -1.06 4.58
N ASP A 98 -14.01 -0.30 5.49
CA ASP A 98 -14.60 1.00 5.18
C ASP A 98 -13.53 2.10 4.95
N HIS A 99 -12.24 1.81 5.19
CA HIS A 99 -11.14 2.74 4.92
C HIS A 99 -10.93 2.86 3.39
N PRO A 100 -10.95 4.08 2.79
CA PRO A 100 -11.06 4.24 1.33
C PRO A 100 -10.01 3.47 0.49
N PRO A 101 -8.71 3.43 0.86
CA PRO A 101 -7.69 2.66 0.15
C PRO A 101 -7.91 1.13 0.12
N ALA A 102 -8.82 0.62 0.94
CA ALA A 102 -9.14 -0.79 1.07
C ALA A 102 -10.66 -1.06 0.97
N SER A 103 -11.41 -0.12 0.39
CA SER A 103 -12.84 -0.25 0.14
C SER A 103 -13.08 -0.92 -1.22
N TRP A 104 -13.59 -2.15 -1.19
CA TRP A 104 -13.95 -2.97 -2.35
C TRP A 104 -14.96 -4.04 -2.00
#